data_AF-A0A7C6U857-F1
#
_entry.id   AF-A0A7C6U857-F1
#
_cell.length_a   1.000
_cell.length_b   1.000
_cell.length_c   1.000
_cell.angle_alpha   90.00
_cell.angle_beta   90.00
_cell.angle_gamma   90.00
#
_symmetry.space_group_name_H-M   'P 1'
#
loop_
_entity.id
_entity.type
_entity.pdbx_description
1 polymer ?
#
loop_
_entity_poly.entity_id
_entity_poly.type
_entity_poly.pdbx_seq_one_letter_code
_entity_poly.pdbx_strand_id
1 'polypeptide(L)'
;MIGVAISTHRRPDVLAQSLAGWAHAMPDLLVVTHDVNGEGVAATKNRGIAALMDAGCEHLFLVDDDMHPTSPDALTRYADDPEPHLMHCWGKSRLISDDGRYTTWTHPRGVMLYAHRSVVEAVGGMRIEFGRWGGEHVDWSRRIHAAGLTRHRYADLSGTRGL
;
A
#
# COMPACT_ATOMS: atom_id res chain seq x y z
N MET A 1 4.17 -1.43 15.31
CA MET A 1 5.39 -1.10 14.53
C MET A 1 5.03 -0.85 13.06
N ILE A 2 5.56 0.20 12.44
CA ILE A 2 5.35 0.60 11.04
C ILE A 2 6.42 -0.03 10.14
N GLY A 3 5.96 -0.88 9.21
CA GLY A 3 6.78 -1.52 8.20
C GLY A 3 6.45 -1.04 6.79
N VAL A 4 7.47 -0.80 5.97
CA VAL A 4 7.34 -0.45 4.55
C VAL A 4 7.98 -1.55 3.71
N ALA A 5 7.21 -2.11 2.77
CA ALA A 5 7.69 -3.06 1.78
C ALA A 5 7.63 -2.43 0.38
N ILE A 6 8.80 -2.16 -0.19
CA ILE A 6 8.96 -1.62 -1.55
C ILE A 6 9.09 -2.78 -2.53
N SER A 7 8.27 -2.78 -3.59
CA SER A 7 8.34 -3.76 -4.68
C SER A 7 9.10 -3.19 -5.87
N THR A 8 10.10 -3.91 -6.37
CA THR A 8 10.89 -3.50 -7.55
C THR A 8 11.09 -4.65 -8.53
N HIS A 9 11.25 -4.34 -9.82
CA HIS A 9 11.61 -5.29 -10.87
C HIS A 9 12.56 -4.64 -11.87
N ARG A 10 13.87 -4.92 -11.76
CA ARG A 10 14.90 -4.45 -12.70
C ARG A 10 14.93 -2.92 -12.91
N ARG A 11 14.66 -2.14 -11.86
CA ARG A 11 14.72 -0.67 -11.89
C ARG A 11 15.64 -0.10 -10.78
N PRO A 12 16.94 -0.47 -10.75
CA PRO A 12 17.84 -0.08 -9.66
C PRO A 12 17.96 1.44 -9.49
N ASP A 13 18.00 2.21 -10.59
CA ASP A 13 18.13 3.68 -10.52
C ASP A 13 16.88 4.35 -9.96
N VAL A 14 15.69 3.83 -10.30
CA VAL A 14 14.40 4.33 -9.81
C VAL A 14 14.27 4.03 -8.32
N LEU A 15 14.59 2.80 -7.92
CA LEU A 15 14.62 2.40 -6.52
C LEU A 15 15.59 3.28 -5.71
N ALA A 16 16.81 3.52 -6.21
CA ALA A 16 17.79 4.34 -5.53
C ALA A 16 17.28 5.78 -5.29
N GLN A 17 16.58 6.36 -6.26
CA GLN A 17 15.96 7.68 -6.10
C GLN A 17 14.85 7.67 -5.05
N SER A 18 13.96 6.67 -5.07
CA SER A 18 12.89 6.54 -4.08
C SER A 18 13.43 6.32 -2.65
N LEU A 19 14.46 5.48 -2.49
CA LEU A 19 15.05 5.19 -1.17
C LEU A 19 15.60 6.44 -0.47
N ALA A 20 16.10 7.43 -1.22
CA ALA A 20 16.52 8.69 -0.64
C ALA A 20 15.36 9.45 0.02
N GLY A 21 14.16 9.38 -0.54
CA GLY A 21 12.95 9.94 0.07
C GLY A 21 12.49 9.14 1.30
N TRP A 22 12.56 7.82 1.25
CA TRP A 22 12.21 6.95 2.39
C TRP A 22 13.12 7.14 3.61
N ALA A 23 14.39 7.51 3.40
CA ALA A 23 15.30 7.85 4.49
C ALA A 23 14.78 9.02 5.35
N HIS A 24 13.96 9.91 4.78
CA HIS A 24 13.37 11.04 5.51
C HIS A 24 12.10 10.64 6.28
N ALA A 25 11.35 9.66 5.78
CA ALA A 25 10.14 9.15 6.41
C ALA A 25 10.42 8.21 7.59
N MET A 26 11.61 7.60 7.64
CA MET A 26 12.12 6.76 8.75
C MET A 26 11.09 5.73 9.28
N PRO A 27 10.63 4.76 8.46
CA PRO A 27 9.83 3.65 8.98
C PRO A 27 10.66 2.82 9.97
N ASP A 28 10.00 2.14 10.91
CA ASP A 28 10.68 1.24 11.87
C ASP A 28 11.41 0.09 11.14
N LEU A 29 10.81 -0.38 10.03
CA LEU A 29 11.39 -1.39 9.16
C LEU A 29 11.13 -1.04 7.69
N LEU A 30 12.16 -1.12 6.86
CA LEU A 30 12.05 -1.03 5.41
C LEU A 30 12.58 -2.32 4.76
N VAL A 31 11.73 -2.97 3.98
CA VAL A 31 12.06 -4.16 3.20
C VAL A 31 11.95 -3.82 1.71
N VAL A 32 12.97 -4.17 0.93
CA VAL A 32 12.90 -4.13 -0.54
C VAL A 32 12.72 -5.55 -1.05
N THR A 33 11.60 -5.79 -1.73
CA THR A 33 11.33 -7.06 -2.40
C THR A 33 11.63 -6.91 -3.88
N HIS A 34 12.70 -7.57 -4.33
CA HIS A 34 13.09 -7.59 -5.75
C HIS A 34 12.47 -8.80 -6.46
N ASP A 35 11.55 -8.54 -7.39
CA ASP A 35 11.00 -9.54 -8.27
C ASP A 35 11.99 -9.89 -9.40
N VAL A 36 12.97 -10.74 -9.14
CA VAL A 36 14.00 -11.07 -10.15
C VAL A 36 13.40 -11.80 -11.37
N ASN A 37 12.41 -12.66 -11.10
CA ASN A 37 11.83 -13.59 -12.07
C ASN A 37 10.60 -13.03 -12.80
N GLY A 38 10.02 -11.91 -12.35
CA GLY A 38 8.82 -11.34 -12.94
C GLY A 38 7.55 -12.11 -12.56
N GLU A 39 7.49 -12.60 -11.32
CA GLU A 39 6.35 -13.34 -10.75
C GLU A 39 5.10 -12.47 -10.60
N GLY A 40 5.25 -11.15 -10.67
CA GLY A 40 4.16 -10.20 -10.74
C GLY A 40 3.94 -9.41 -9.46
N VAL A 41 3.11 -8.37 -9.56
CA VAL A 41 2.87 -7.39 -8.48
C VAL A 41 2.31 -8.07 -7.23
N ALA A 42 1.30 -8.93 -7.39
CA ALA A 42 0.66 -9.60 -6.27
C ALA A 42 1.63 -10.51 -5.49
N ALA A 43 2.38 -11.36 -6.20
CA ALA A 43 3.36 -12.26 -5.59
C ALA A 43 4.46 -11.47 -4.85
N THR A 44 4.93 -10.37 -5.45
CA THR A 44 5.97 -9.52 -4.89
C THR A 44 5.49 -8.77 -3.65
N LYS A 45 4.32 -8.14 -3.69
CA LYS A 45 3.74 -7.47 -2.51
C LYS A 45 3.39 -8.48 -1.42
N ASN A 46 2.95 -9.71 -1.75
CA ASN A 46 2.73 -10.76 -0.76
C ASN A 46 4.01 -11.20 -0.02
N ARG A 47 5.16 -11.28 -0.71
CA ARG A 47 6.46 -11.50 -0.03
C ARG A 47 6.80 -10.34 0.91
N GLY A 48 6.52 -9.12 0.49
CA GLY A 48 6.64 -7.93 1.35
C GLY A 48 5.76 -8.03 2.60
N ILE A 49 4.48 -8.36 2.44
CA ILE A 49 3.55 -8.59 3.56
C ILE A 49 4.11 -9.62 4.54
N ALA A 50 4.53 -10.79 4.03
CA ALA A 50 5.07 -11.86 4.87
C ALA A 50 6.31 -11.39 5.65
N ALA A 51 7.28 -10.76 4.97
CA ALA A 51 8.50 -10.27 5.60
C ALA A 51 8.21 -9.24 6.71
N LEU A 52 7.28 -8.32 6.49
CA LEU A 52 6.90 -7.33 7.51
C LEU A 52 6.18 -7.99 8.70
N MET A 53 5.25 -8.91 8.45
CA MET A 53 4.53 -9.60 9.53
C MET A 53 5.44 -10.50 10.35
N ASP A 54 6.38 -11.21 9.72
CA ASP A 54 7.39 -12.05 10.39
C ASP A 54 8.32 -11.21 11.27
N ALA A 55 8.59 -9.96 10.88
CA ALA A 55 9.35 -9.00 11.69
C ALA A 55 8.52 -8.33 12.80
N GLY A 56 7.24 -8.67 12.94
CA GLY A 56 6.36 -8.13 13.98
C GLY A 56 5.74 -6.77 13.64
N CYS A 57 5.77 -6.34 12.37
CA CYS A 57 5.06 -5.13 11.96
C CYS A 57 3.54 -5.31 12.04
N GLU A 58 2.85 -4.25 12.44
CA GLU A 58 1.39 -4.19 12.55
C GLU A 58 0.80 -3.26 11.49
N HIS A 59 1.52 -2.20 11.13
CA HIS A 59 1.13 -1.26 10.09
C HIS A 59 1.98 -1.53 8.86
N LEU A 60 1.36 -2.03 7.80
CA LEU A 60 2.02 -2.53 6.61
C LEU A 60 1.78 -1.57 5.45
N PHE A 61 2.84 -0.97 4.93
CA PHE A 61 2.79 -0.14 3.73
C PHE A 61 3.42 -0.91 2.56
N LEU A 62 2.63 -1.12 1.50
CA LEU A 62 3.06 -1.83 0.30
C LEU A 62 3.22 -0.81 -0.83
N VAL A 63 4.45 -0.53 -1.20
CA VAL A 63 4.79 0.62 -2.06
C VAL A 63 5.49 0.15 -3.33
N ASP A 64 5.28 0.86 -4.43
CA ASP A 64 6.09 0.73 -5.64
C ASP A 64 7.44 1.47 -5.47
N ASP A 65 8.44 1.06 -6.23
CA ASP A 65 9.81 1.60 -6.18
C ASP A 65 9.99 3.02 -6.75
N ASP A 66 8.94 3.62 -7.31
CA ASP A 66 8.90 4.97 -7.87
C ASP A 66 8.14 5.97 -6.99
N MET A 67 7.86 5.61 -5.74
CA MET A 67 7.11 6.42 -4.80
C MET A 67 7.86 6.59 -3.47
N HIS A 68 7.72 7.76 -2.85
CA HIS A 68 8.25 8.05 -1.52
C HIS A 68 7.40 9.15 -0.86
N PRO A 69 7.30 9.20 0.47
CA PRO A 69 6.54 10.24 1.15
C PRO A 69 7.15 11.62 0.98
N THR A 70 6.33 12.65 0.78
CA THR A 70 6.81 14.05 0.73
C THR A 70 6.71 14.77 2.07
N SER A 71 6.16 14.11 3.10
CA SER A 71 6.05 14.61 4.46
C SER A 71 6.48 13.56 5.49
N PRO A 72 7.18 13.93 6.58
CA PRO A 72 7.61 12.99 7.61
C PRO A 72 6.47 12.28 8.34
N ASP A 73 5.30 12.90 8.45
CA ASP A 73 4.13 12.36 9.16
C ASP A 73 3.23 11.48 8.28
N ALA A 74 3.57 11.31 7.00
CA ALA A 74 2.70 10.65 6.04
C ALA A 74 2.29 9.25 6.48
N LEU A 75 3.22 8.43 6.98
CA LEU A 75 2.92 7.06 7.43
C LEU A 75 2.06 7.06 8.71
N THR A 76 2.44 7.89 9.69
CA THR A 76 1.72 8.01 10.97
C THR A 76 0.26 8.38 10.76
N ARG A 77 -0.05 9.25 9.79
CA ARG A 77 -1.43 9.62 9.46
C ARG A 77 -2.32 8.43 9.07
N TYR A 78 -1.79 7.44 8.34
CA TYR A 78 -2.54 6.22 8.03
C TYR A 78 -2.55 5.25 9.22
N ALA A 79 -1.42 5.13 9.93
CA ALA A 79 -1.28 4.22 11.06
C ALA A 79 -2.23 4.59 12.23
N ASP A 80 -2.43 5.88 12.47
CA ASP A 80 -3.30 6.40 13.53
C ASP A 80 -4.78 6.45 13.13
N ASP A 81 -5.13 6.22 11.85
CA ASP A 81 -6.52 6.20 11.41
C ASP A 81 -7.21 4.87 11.76
N PRO A 82 -8.49 4.90 12.19
CA PRO A 82 -9.23 3.67 12.51
C PRO A 82 -9.55 2.78 11.30
N GLU A 83 -9.47 3.28 10.06
CA GLU A 83 -9.62 2.41 8.89
C GLU A 83 -8.41 1.48 8.76
N PRO A 84 -8.60 0.16 8.84
CA PRO A 84 -7.47 -0.77 8.85
C PRO A 84 -6.88 -0.97 7.45
N HIS A 85 -7.49 -0.43 6.39
CA HIS A 85 -6.95 -0.47 5.03
C HIS A 85 -7.32 0.78 4.27
N LEU A 86 -6.30 1.42 3.70
CA LEU A 86 -6.40 2.64 2.90
C LEU A 86 -5.39 2.57 1.75
N MET A 87 -5.48 3.48 0.80
CA MET A 87 -4.60 3.50 -0.36
C MET A 87 -4.37 4.91 -0.85
N HIS A 88 -3.19 5.19 -1.39
CA HIS A 88 -2.96 6.48 -2.01
C HIS A 88 -3.67 6.58 -3.37
N CYS A 89 -4.51 7.61 -3.55
CA CYS A 89 -5.29 7.79 -4.76
C CYS A 89 -5.33 9.25 -5.26
N TRP A 90 -5.45 9.41 -6.58
CA TRP A 90 -5.59 10.71 -7.24
C TRP A 90 -6.31 10.62 -8.59
N GLY A 91 -6.73 11.78 -9.11
CA GLY A 91 -7.25 11.98 -10.47
C GLY A 91 -8.74 12.31 -10.54
N LYS A 92 -9.08 13.50 -11.06
CA LYS A 92 -10.44 14.07 -11.03
C LYS A 92 -11.55 13.14 -11.55
N SER A 93 -11.30 12.38 -12.61
CA SER A 93 -12.29 11.47 -13.21
C SER A 93 -12.55 10.20 -12.41
N ARG A 94 -11.72 9.89 -11.40
CA ARG A 94 -11.85 8.70 -10.54
C ARG A 94 -12.39 9.01 -9.16
N LEU A 95 -12.39 10.28 -8.76
CA LEU A 95 -12.91 10.72 -7.47
C LEU A 95 -14.43 10.57 -7.48
N ILE A 96 -14.96 9.91 -6.46
CA ILE A 96 -16.40 9.75 -6.25
C ILE A 96 -16.88 10.80 -5.24
N SER A 97 -16.22 10.89 -4.08
CA SER A 97 -16.58 11.83 -3.03
C SER A 97 -15.36 12.22 -2.19
N ASP A 98 -15.47 13.35 -1.49
CA ASP A 98 -14.57 13.79 -0.43
C ASP A 98 -15.46 14.29 0.72
N ASP A 99 -15.41 13.63 1.87
CA ASP A 99 -16.19 14.02 3.06
C ASP A 99 -15.39 14.89 4.05
N GLY A 100 -14.18 15.29 3.66
CA GLY A 100 -13.24 16.06 4.48
C GLY A 100 -12.29 15.19 5.30
N ARG A 101 -12.61 13.90 5.52
CA ARG A 101 -11.71 12.93 6.18
C ARG A 101 -11.21 11.87 5.19
N TYR A 102 -12.09 11.34 4.35
CA TYR A 102 -11.80 10.36 3.34
C TYR A 102 -12.20 10.85 1.95
N THR A 103 -11.35 10.52 0.98
CA THR A 103 -11.73 10.54 -0.43
C THR A 103 -12.06 9.12 -0.88
N THR A 104 -13.16 8.95 -1.61
CA THR A 104 -13.55 7.65 -2.18
C THR A 104 -13.37 7.63 -3.69
N TRP A 105 -13.01 6.47 -4.22
CA TRP A 105 -12.53 6.35 -5.60
C TRP A 105 -13.23 5.23 -6.36
N THR A 106 -13.24 5.28 -7.69
CA THR A 106 -13.80 4.21 -8.53
C THR A 106 -12.97 2.93 -8.49
N HIS A 107 -11.64 3.06 -8.34
CA HIS A 107 -10.68 1.97 -8.19
C HIS A 107 -9.33 2.50 -7.67
N PRO A 108 -8.47 1.63 -7.08
CA PRO A 108 -7.14 2.00 -6.61
C PRO A 108 -6.19 2.43 -7.73
N ARG A 109 -5.12 3.12 -7.32
CA ARG A 109 -3.91 3.33 -8.12
C ARG A 109 -2.91 2.18 -7.97
N GLY A 110 -2.77 1.67 -6.75
CA GLY A 110 -1.89 0.52 -6.45
C GLY A 110 -0.47 0.87 -6.06
N VAL A 111 -0.07 2.14 -6.21
CA VAL A 111 1.31 2.60 -5.93
C VAL A 111 1.66 2.58 -4.45
N MET A 112 0.70 2.83 -3.57
CA MET A 112 0.80 2.62 -2.14
C MET A 112 -0.51 2.08 -1.61
N LEU A 113 -0.42 0.99 -0.85
CA LEU A 113 -1.50 0.42 -0.06
C LEU A 113 -1.05 0.39 1.40
N TYR A 114 -1.93 0.80 2.30
CA TYR A 114 -1.76 0.65 3.74
C TYR A 114 -2.72 -0.42 4.23
N ALA A 115 -2.23 -1.36 5.02
CA ALA A 115 -3.05 -2.32 5.74
C ALA A 115 -2.52 -2.52 7.16
N HIS A 116 -3.41 -2.53 8.15
CA HIS A 116 -3.13 -3.10 9.45
C HIS A 116 -3.05 -4.62 9.34
N ARG A 117 -2.19 -5.26 10.15
CA ARG A 117 -1.94 -6.70 10.17
C ARG A 117 -3.22 -7.52 10.27
N SER A 118 -4.20 -7.05 11.04
CA SER A 118 -5.51 -7.72 11.18
C SER A 118 -6.24 -7.90 9.85
N VAL A 119 -5.98 -7.07 8.85
CA VAL A 119 -6.53 -7.22 7.50
C VAL A 119 -6.00 -8.48 6.85
N VAL A 120 -4.69 -8.68 6.88
CA VAL A 120 -4.03 -9.85 6.29
C VAL A 120 -4.45 -11.12 7.04
N GLU A 121 -4.56 -11.05 8.37
CA GLU A 121 -5.02 -12.18 9.19
C GLU A 121 -6.49 -12.56 8.88
N ALA A 122 -7.34 -11.59 8.58
CA ALA A 122 -8.74 -11.82 8.30
C ALA A 122 -9.01 -12.30 6.87
N VAL A 123 -8.34 -11.72 5.86
CA VAL A 123 -8.65 -12.01 4.44
C VAL A 123 -7.50 -12.63 3.67
N GLY A 124 -6.31 -12.78 4.24
CA GLY A 124 -5.10 -13.21 3.54
C GLY A 124 -4.49 -12.12 2.63
N GLY A 125 -3.44 -12.51 1.90
CA GLY A 125 -2.80 -11.65 0.91
C GLY A 125 -3.55 -11.53 -0.42
N MET A 126 -2.89 -10.88 -1.38
CA MET A 126 -3.38 -10.71 -2.74
C MET A 126 -3.43 -12.04 -3.49
N ARG A 127 -4.41 -12.19 -4.38
CA ARG A 127 -4.48 -13.31 -5.33
C ARG A 127 -3.42 -13.15 -6.41
N ILE A 128 -2.71 -14.23 -6.75
CA ILE A 128 -1.61 -14.22 -7.73
C ILE A 128 -2.08 -14.57 -9.16
N GLU A 129 -3.33 -14.97 -9.30
CA GLU A 129 -3.96 -15.42 -10.55
C GLU A 129 -4.04 -14.30 -11.62
N PHE A 130 -3.79 -13.05 -11.23
CA PHE A 130 -3.69 -11.90 -12.14
C PHE A 130 -2.39 -11.88 -12.97
N GLY A 131 -1.47 -12.82 -12.72
CA GLY A 131 -0.21 -12.89 -13.44
C GLY A 131 0.67 -11.67 -13.13
N ARG A 132 1.20 -11.03 -14.17
CA ARG A 132 2.24 -10.00 -14.00
C ARG A 132 1.70 -8.69 -13.42
N TRP A 133 0.51 -8.25 -13.83
CA TRP A 133 -0.13 -7.01 -13.36
C TRP A 133 -1.63 -7.00 -13.65
N GLY A 134 -2.39 -6.24 -12.85
CA GLY A 134 -3.74 -5.80 -13.15
C GLY A 134 -4.81 -6.51 -12.32
N GLY A 135 -5.49 -5.76 -11.46
CA GLY A 135 -6.69 -6.21 -10.76
C GLY A 135 -6.43 -6.82 -9.38
N GLU A 136 -5.19 -7.15 -9.04
CA GLU A 136 -4.83 -7.68 -7.72
C GLU A 136 -5.18 -6.73 -6.57
N HIS A 137 -4.90 -5.44 -6.71
CA HIS A 137 -5.25 -4.43 -5.69
C HIS A 137 -6.76 -4.22 -5.58
N VAL A 138 -7.47 -4.35 -6.71
CA VAL A 138 -8.92 -4.25 -6.80
C VAL A 138 -9.57 -5.43 -6.08
N ASP A 139 -9.14 -6.66 -6.37
CA ASP A 139 -9.63 -7.89 -5.72
C ASP A 139 -9.38 -7.85 -4.21
N TRP A 140 -8.16 -7.52 -3.80
CA TRP A 140 -7.81 -7.52 -2.39
C TRP A 140 -8.63 -6.48 -1.61
N SER A 141 -8.72 -5.24 -2.09
CA SER A 141 -9.52 -4.20 -1.44
C SER A 141 -11.03 -4.54 -1.42
N ARG A 142 -11.55 -5.23 -2.45
CA ARG A 142 -12.92 -5.74 -2.45
C ARG A 142 -13.14 -6.82 -1.40
N ARG A 143 -12.21 -7.75 -1.22
CA ARG A 143 -12.30 -8.82 -0.20
C ARG A 143 -12.26 -8.23 1.20
N ILE A 144 -11.37 -7.25 1.44
CA ILE A 144 -11.27 -6.52 2.70
C ILE A 144 -12.61 -5.86 3.05
N HIS A 145 -13.18 -5.11 2.10
CA HIS A 145 -14.48 -4.46 2.32
C HIS A 145 -15.64 -5.45 2.46
N ALA A 146 -15.65 -6.53 1.67
CA ALA A 146 -16.67 -7.58 1.76
C ALA A 146 -16.64 -8.33 3.11
N ALA A 147 -15.49 -8.36 3.78
CA ALA A 147 -15.33 -8.85 5.15
C ALA A 147 -15.80 -7.84 6.22
N GLY A 148 -16.28 -6.66 5.81
CA GLY A 148 -16.78 -5.62 6.72
C GLY A 148 -15.69 -4.83 7.45
N LEU A 149 -14.43 -4.91 6.99
CA LEU A 149 -13.30 -4.29 7.69
C LEU A 149 -13.13 -2.80 7.38
N THR A 150 -13.59 -2.33 6.23
CA THR A 150 -13.50 -0.92 5.83
C THR A 150 -14.86 -0.34 5.48
N ARG A 151 -15.05 0.97 5.73
CA ARG A 151 -16.29 1.67 5.35
C ARG A 151 -16.44 1.79 3.84
N HIS A 152 -15.33 1.95 3.14
CA HIS A 152 -15.29 2.13 1.70
C HIS A 152 -14.35 1.14 1.03
N ARG A 153 -14.72 0.68 -0.16
CA ARG A 153 -13.89 -0.26 -0.96
C ARG A 153 -12.54 0.32 -1.32
N TYR A 154 -12.53 1.58 -1.75
CA TYR A 154 -11.32 2.28 -2.18
C TYR A 154 -11.36 3.68 -1.59
N ALA A 155 -10.56 3.90 -0.56
CA ALA A 155 -10.46 5.16 0.14
C ALA A 155 -9.02 5.55 0.43
N ASP A 156 -8.79 6.86 0.36
CA ASP A 156 -7.59 7.53 0.82
C ASP A 156 -7.99 8.56 1.89
N LEU A 157 -7.05 9.00 2.73
CA LEU A 157 -7.27 10.14 3.62
C LEU A 157 -7.38 11.43 2.80
N SER A 158 -8.24 12.35 3.22
CA SER A 158 -8.34 13.67 2.58
C SER A 158 -7.08 14.49 2.85
N GLY A 159 -6.70 15.32 1.88
CA GLY A 159 -5.53 16.20 2.00
C GLY A 159 -4.17 15.48 1.96
N THR A 160 -4.09 14.20 1.60
CA THR A 160 -2.82 13.46 1.39
C THR A 160 -2.21 13.71 0.01
N ARG A 161 -2.29 14.95 -0.51
CA ARG A 161 -1.70 15.32 -1.81
C ARG A 161 -0.16 15.24 -1.86
N GLY A 162 0.48 14.63 -0.87
CA GLY A 162 1.93 14.56 -0.67
C GLY A 162 2.42 13.19 -0.20
N LEU A 163 1.72 12.13 -0.56
CA LEU A 163 2.38 10.86 -0.85
C LEU A 163 2.67 10.79 -2.36
#